data_AF-A0A2H0PLY3-F1
#
_entry.id   AF-A0A2H0PLY3-F1
#
_cell.length_a   1.000
_cell.length_b   1.000
_cell.length_c   1.000
_cell.angle_alpha   90.00
_cell.angle_beta   90.00
_cell.angle_gamma   90.00
#
_symmetry.space_group_name_H-M   'P 1'
#
loop_
_entity.id
_entity.type
_entity.pdbx_description
1 polymer ?
#
loop_
_entity_poly.entity_id
_entity_poly.type
_entity_poly.pdbx_seq_one_letter_code
_entity_poly.pdbx_strand_id
1 'polypeptide(L)'
;MKSIKSASSVKDVLNQISHGKDQRQFLLDQVDESPYSLQEWEESLRYFQGWLQKQGRTAELETMVGYINCCIASIQQTPGLPNLKDTLSDMLEHHGFDGGQGG
;
A
#
# COMPACT_ATOMS: atom_id res chain seq x y z
N MET A 1 -31.57 12.07 6.55
CA MET A 1 -30.70 10.87 6.60
C MET A 1 -29.55 11.07 5.63
N LYS A 2 -28.30 11.10 6.12
CA LYS A 2 -27.11 11.09 5.25
C LYS A 2 -26.52 9.68 5.33
N SER A 3 -26.83 8.85 4.34
CA SER A 3 -26.22 7.52 4.20
C SER A 3 -24.75 7.70 3.88
N ILE A 4 -23.89 7.52 4.88
CA ILE A 4 -22.45 7.39 4.71
C ILE A 4 -22.25 5.92 4.29
N LYS A 5 -22.09 5.66 3.00
CA LYS A 5 -21.79 4.31 2.52
C LYS A 5 -20.34 3.99 2.86
N SER A 6 -20.21 3.03 3.78
CA SER A 6 -19.16 2.02 3.90
C SER A 6 -17.71 2.48 3.99
N ALA A 7 -17.13 2.30 5.18
CA ALA A 7 -15.70 2.03 5.30
C ALA A 7 -15.36 0.82 4.41
N SER A 8 -14.60 1.04 3.32
CA SER A 8 -14.14 -0.04 2.45
C SER A 8 -13.34 -1.02 3.29
N SER A 9 -13.95 -2.17 3.59
CA SER A 9 -13.27 -3.28 4.24
C SER A 9 -12.19 -3.80 3.29
N VAL A 10 -11.14 -4.39 3.81
CA VAL A 10 -10.02 -4.92 3.03
C VAL A 10 -10.46 -6.10 2.17
N LYS A 11 -11.52 -6.79 2.61
CA LYS A 11 -12.29 -7.72 1.78
C LYS A 11 -12.92 -7.05 0.57
N ASP A 12 -13.35 -5.79 0.69
CA ASP A 12 -13.88 -4.99 -0.41
C ASP A 12 -12.76 -4.59 -1.36
N VAL A 13 -11.55 -4.26 -0.88
CA VAL A 13 -10.37 -4.03 -1.75
C VAL A 13 -9.97 -5.31 -2.46
N LEU A 14 -9.81 -6.43 -1.75
CA LEU A 14 -9.51 -7.74 -2.33
C LEU A 14 -10.60 -8.23 -3.29
N ASN A 15 -11.86 -7.83 -3.07
CA ASN A 15 -13.01 -8.17 -3.92
C ASN A 15 -13.25 -7.17 -5.06
N GLN A 16 -12.79 -5.92 -4.95
CA GLN A 16 -12.72 -4.97 -6.07
C GLN A 16 -11.56 -5.34 -7.01
N ILE A 17 -10.46 -5.87 -6.45
CA ILE A 17 -9.41 -6.56 -7.22
C ILE A 17 -9.96 -7.81 -7.94
N SER A 18 -11.11 -8.38 -7.53
CA SER A 18 -11.77 -9.47 -8.28
C SER A 18 -12.36 -9.04 -9.64
N HIS A 19 -12.36 -7.74 -9.99
CA HIS A 19 -12.79 -7.28 -11.33
C HIS A 19 -11.67 -7.21 -12.38
N GLY A 20 -10.41 -7.50 -12.01
CA GLY A 20 -9.31 -7.65 -12.98
C GLY A 20 -8.28 -8.66 -12.49
N LYS A 21 -8.18 -9.80 -13.17
CA LYS A 21 -7.10 -10.80 -12.92
C LYS A 21 -5.72 -10.12 -12.85
N ASP A 22 -5.57 -9.03 -13.59
CA ASP A 22 -4.37 -8.23 -13.77
C ASP A 22 -3.92 -7.53 -12.47
N GLN A 23 -4.81 -6.94 -11.67
CA GLN A 23 -4.41 -6.25 -10.43
C GLN A 23 -3.98 -7.22 -9.32
N ARG A 24 -4.63 -8.39 -9.23
CA ARG A 24 -4.19 -9.43 -8.28
C ARG A 24 -2.84 -9.98 -8.68
N GLN A 25 -2.67 -10.31 -9.96
CA GLN A 25 -1.41 -10.84 -10.46
C GLN A 25 -0.29 -9.82 -10.30
N PHE A 26 -0.55 -8.54 -10.59
CA PHE A 26 0.37 -7.44 -10.35
C PHE A 26 0.82 -7.39 -8.89
N LEU A 27 -0.08 -7.39 -7.91
CA LEU A 27 0.32 -7.38 -6.50
C LEU A 27 1.15 -8.62 -6.12
N LEU A 28 0.77 -9.80 -6.60
CA LEU A 28 1.51 -11.03 -6.33
C LEU A 28 2.92 -11.01 -6.93
N ASP A 29 3.07 -10.45 -8.13
CA ASP A 29 4.36 -10.27 -8.80
C ASP A 29 5.28 -9.37 -7.96
N GLN A 30 4.75 -8.24 -7.48
CA GLN A 30 5.50 -7.32 -6.61
C GLN A 30 5.86 -7.94 -5.25
N VAL A 31 5.01 -8.82 -4.72
CA VAL A 31 5.32 -9.60 -3.50
C VAL A 31 6.46 -10.58 -3.76
N ASP A 32 6.40 -11.33 -4.86
CA ASP A 32 7.40 -12.34 -5.24
C ASP A 32 8.79 -11.72 -5.51
N GLU A 33 8.81 -10.52 -6.09
CA GLU A 33 10.03 -9.73 -6.32
C GLU A 33 10.59 -9.07 -5.04
N SER A 34 9.84 -9.10 -3.94
CA SER A 34 10.22 -8.46 -2.68
C SER A 34 10.71 -9.47 -1.64
N PRO A 35 11.53 -9.04 -0.65
CA PRO A 35 11.92 -9.89 0.47
C PRO A 35 10.79 -10.07 1.52
N TYR A 36 9.59 -9.54 1.27
CA TYR A 36 8.49 -9.48 2.22
C TYR A 36 7.36 -10.45 1.87
N SER A 37 6.71 -11.01 2.89
CA SER A 37 5.59 -11.92 2.69
C SER A 37 4.33 -11.18 2.22
N LEU A 38 3.42 -11.89 1.53
CA LEU A 38 2.10 -11.36 1.16
C LEU A 38 1.36 -10.76 2.37
N GLN A 39 1.47 -11.39 3.54
CA GLN A 39 0.86 -10.89 4.77
C GLN A 39 1.38 -9.49 5.14
N GLU A 40 2.69 -9.25 5.03
CA GLU A 40 3.30 -7.95 5.33
C GLU A 40 2.88 -6.89 4.31
N TRP A 41 2.80 -7.26 3.03
CA TRP A 41 2.26 -6.40 1.98
C TRP A 41 0.81 -6.01 2.26
N GLU A 42 -0.03 -6.97 2.60
CA GLU A 42 -1.42 -6.71 2.95
C GLU A 42 -1.54 -5.80 4.18
N GLU A 43 -0.75 -6.02 5.22
CA GLU A 43 -0.73 -5.15 6.40
C GLU A 43 -0.26 -3.73 6.08
N SER A 44 0.74 -3.61 5.21
CA SER A 44 1.29 -2.33 4.77
C SER A 44 0.30 -1.56 3.91
N LEU A 45 -0.36 -2.21 2.95
CA LEU A 45 -1.43 -1.61 2.14
C LEU A 45 -2.62 -1.17 3.00
N ARG A 46 -3.02 -1.99 3.99
CA ARG A 46 -4.07 -1.62 4.97
C ARG A 46 -3.67 -0.39 5.77
N TYR A 47 -2.43 -0.35 6.24
CA TYR A 47 -1.91 0.79 6.98
C TYR A 47 -1.90 2.05 6.12
N PHE A 48 -1.41 1.95 4.89
CA PHE A 48 -1.34 3.06 3.93
C PHE A 48 -2.74 3.62 3.63
N GLN A 49 -3.69 2.75 3.29
CA GLN A 49 -5.05 3.17 3.01
C GLN A 49 -5.68 3.88 4.23
N GLY A 50 -5.45 3.36 5.43
CA GLY A 50 -5.88 4.00 6.67
C GLY A 50 -5.23 5.37 6.90
N TRP A 51 -3.94 5.50 6.58
CA TRP A 51 -3.22 6.79 6.64
C TRP A 51 -3.81 7.79 5.64
N LEU A 52 -4.04 7.39 4.38
CA LEU A 52 -4.67 8.24 3.36
C LEU A 52 -6.06 8.69 3.78
N GLN A 53 -6.89 7.79 4.30
CA GLN A 53 -8.23 8.13 4.79
C GLN A 53 -8.20 9.16 5.91
N LYS A 54 -7.25 9.05 6.86
CA LYS A 54 -7.07 10.06 7.92
C LYS A 54 -6.69 11.43 7.36
N GLN A 55 -5.96 11.46 6.24
CA GLN A 55 -5.60 12.69 5.52
C GLN A 55 -6.71 13.19 4.58
N GLY A 56 -7.85 12.49 4.50
CA GLY A 56 -8.91 12.80 3.55
C GLY A 56 -8.53 12.55 2.08
N ARG A 57 -7.55 11.67 1.84
CA ARG A 57 -7.02 11.32 0.52
C ARG A 57 -7.35 9.87 0.17
N THR A 58 -7.24 9.55 -1.12
CA THR A 58 -7.31 8.20 -1.68
C THR A 58 -6.24 8.06 -2.76
N ALA A 59 -5.78 6.84 -3.01
CA ALA A 59 -4.81 6.54 -4.06
C ALA A 59 -5.18 5.23 -4.76
N GLU A 60 -4.78 5.12 -6.03
CA GLU A 60 -4.87 3.88 -6.80
C GLU A 60 -3.92 2.82 -6.21
N LEU A 61 -4.27 1.54 -6.38
CA LEU A 61 -3.43 0.43 -5.88
C LEU A 61 -2.03 0.49 -6.46
N GLU A 62 -1.89 0.76 -7.75
CA GLU A 62 -0.60 0.86 -8.45
C GLU A 62 0.28 1.98 -7.85
N THR A 63 -0.31 3.13 -7.51
CA THR A 63 0.42 4.23 -6.86
C THR A 63 0.87 3.86 -5.45
N MET A 64 0.03 3.19 -4.67
CA MET A 64 0.39 2.73 -3.32
C MET A 64 1.51 1.67 -3.38
N VAL A 65 1.39 0.70 -4.29
CA VAL A 65 2.40 -0.34 -4.53
C VAL A 65 3.72 0.26 -4.98
N GLY A 66 3.70 1.22 -5.91
CA GLY A 66 4.90 1.94 -6.36
C GLY A 66 5.62 2.62 -5.20
N TYR A 67 4.89 3.30 -4.31
CA TYR A 67 5.48 3.93 -3.13
C TYR A 67 6.05 2.92 -2.13
N ILE A 68 5.36 1.80 -1.90
CA ILE A 68 5.86 0.70 -1.05
C ILE A 68 7.17 0.14 -1.63
N ASN A 69 7.25 -0.08 -2.94
CA ASN A 69 8.49 -0.51 -3.59
C ASN A 69 9.63 0.50 -3.42
N CYS A 70 9.34 1.82 -3.52
CA CYS A 70 10.34 2.84 -3.21
C CYS A 70 10.82 2.75 -1.75
N CYS A 71 9.91 2.48 -0.80
CA CYS A 71 10.28 2.27 0.60
C CYS A 71 11.23 1.08 0.74
N ILE A 72 10.87 -0.08 0.14
CA ILE A 72 11.69 -1.29 0.14
C ILE A 72 13.08 -1.00 -0.46
N ALA A 73 13.14 -0.34 -1.61
CA ALA A 73 14.39 0.02 -2.26
C ALA A 73 15.28 0.92 -1.39
N SER A 74 14.69 1.82 -0.61
CA SER A 74 15.42 2.72 0.27
C SER A 74 16.11 1.99 1.44
N ILE A 75 15.52 0.90 1.92
CA ILE A 75 16.04 0.14 3.07
C ILE A 75 16.86 -1.10 2.71
N GLN A 76 16.98 -1.46 1.43
CA GLN A 76 17.74 -2.65 0.99
C GLN A 76 19.21 -2.67 1.46
N GLN A 77 19.78 -1.53 1.86
CA GLN A 77 21.14 -1.42 2.38
C GLN A 77 21.22 -1.41 3.93
N THR A 78 20.08 -1.50 4.62
CA THR A 78 20.00 -1.43 6.08
C THR A 78 20.17 -2.82 6.70
N PRO A 79 21.09 -3.01 7.66
CA PRO A 79 21.25 -4.29 8.35
C PRO A 79 20.03 -4.60 9.23
N GLY A 80 19.40 -5.74 8.95
CA GLY A 80 18.12 -6.15 9.55
C GLY A 80 16.96 -5.53 8.77
N LEU A 81 16.29 -6.32 7.93
CA LEU A 81 15.08 -5.88 7.23
C LEU A 81 14.02 -5.54 8.28
N PRO A 82 13.66 -4.26 8.48
CA PRO A 82 12.53 -3.91 9.33
C PRO A 82 11.24 -4.42 8.68
N ASN A 83 10.17 -4.60 9.47
CA ASN A 83 8.88 -4.95 8.89
C ASN A 83 8.49 -3.89 7.85
N LEU A 84 7.83 -4.35 6.78
CA LEU A 84 7.45 -3.46 5.68
C LEU A 84 6.57 -2.30 6.17
N LYS A 85 5.67 -2.61 7.10
CA LYS A 85 4.75 -1.63 7.71
C LYS A 85 5.48 -0.57 8.52
N ASP A 86 6.49 -0.94 9.30
CA ASP A 86 7.25 0.01 10.13
C ASP A 86 8.01 0.99 9.23
N THR A 87 8.67 0.46 8.20
CA THR A 87 9.35 1.28 7.18
C THR A 87 8.38 2.23 6.49
N LEU A 88 7.23 1.71 6.06
CA LEU A 88 6.20 2.52 5.42
C LEU A 88 5.66 3.61 6.36
N SER A 89 5.46 3.30 7.65
CA SER A 89 5.03 4.29 8.64
C SER A 89 6.04 5.41 8.76
N ASP A 90 7.31 5.07 8.94
CA ASP A 90 8.39 6.05 9.09
C ASP A 90 8.47 6.96 7.85
N MET A 91 8.43 6.37 6.66
CA MET A 91 8.46 7.13 5.41
C MET A 91 7.24 8.04 5.24
N LEU A 92 6.04 7.57 5.60
CA LEU A 92 4.82 8.39 5.55
C LEU A 92 4.81 9.51 6.61
N GLU A 93 5.42 9.30 7.76
CA GLU A 93 5.50 10.29 8.83
C GLU A 93 6.55 11.37 8.53
N HIS A 94 7.71 10.98 7.99
CA HIS A 94 8.82 11.90 7.69
C HIS A 94 8.71 12.58 6.33
N HIS A 95 8.28 11.85 5.30
CA HIS A 95 8.23 12.35 3.91
C HIS A 95 6.82 12.57 3.40
N GLY A 96 5.83 11.90 4.00
CA GLY A 96 4.46 11.93 3.51
C GLY A 96 4.29 11.21 2.18
N PHE A 97 3.14 11.42 1.57
CA PHE A 97 2.79 10.87 0.27
C PHE A 97 2.13 11.94 -0.59
N ASP A 98 2.75 12.21 -1.74
CA ASP A 98 2.29 13.21 -2.70
C ASP A 98 1.37 12.61 -3.78
N GLY A 99 1.27 11.28 -3.86
CA GLY A 99 0.40 10.59 -4.83
C GLY A 99 0.80 10.80 -6.28
N GLY A 100 2.06 11.21 -6.51
CA GLY A 100 2.70 11.56 -7.78
C GLY A 100 1.87 11.20 -9.01
N GLN A 101 0.99 12.12 -9.42
CA GLN A 101 0.66 12.27 -10.82
C GLN A 101 1.93 12.83 -11.48
N GLY A 102 2.78 11.93 -12.00
CA GLY A 102 3.61 12.31 -13.13
C GLY A 102 2.66 12.68 -14.26
N GLY A 103 2.60 13.98 -14.58
CA GLY A 103 1.83 14.51 -15.70
C GLY A 103 2.37 14.10 -17.06
#